data_AF-A0A1G9FJN6-F1
#
_entry.id   AF-A0A1G9FJN6-F1
#
_cell.length_a   1.000
_cell.length_b   1.000
_cell.length_c   1.000
_cell.angle_alpha   90.00
_cell.angle_beta   90.00
_cell.angle_gamma   90.00
#
_symmetry.space_group_name_H-M   'P 1'
#
loop_
_entity.id
_entity.type
_entity.pdbx_description
1 polymer ?
#
loop_
_entity_poly.entity_id
_entity_poly.type
_entity_poly.pdbx_seq_one_letter_code
_entity_poly.pdbx_strand_id
1 'polypeptide(L)' 'MHEETPSHYLVLINEEEQYSLWPADLAVPAGWRTVLPASTKEEALAYVEANWLDMRPASLRS' A
#
# COMPACT_ATOMS: atom_id res chain seq x y z
N MET A 1 16.88 20.03 1.20
CA MET A 1 15.84 19.08 1.63
C MET A 1 15.96 17.87 0.72
N HIS A 2 16.38 16.71 1.24
CA HIS A 2 16.34 15.45 0.49
C HIS A 2 15.15 14.67 1.04
N GLU A 3 14.14 14.45 0.22
CA GLU A 3 13.18 13.39 0.48
C GLU A 3 13.92 12.08 0.19
N GLU A 4 14.49 11.46 1.22
CA GLU A 4 15.08 10.12 1.08
C GLU A 4 13.94 9.14 0.83
N THR A 5 13.63 8.90 -0.44
CA THR A 5 12.64 7.91 -0.82
C THR A 5 13.20 6.54 -0.47
N PRO A 6 12.55 5.77 0.42
CA PRO A 6 12.99 4.43 0.75
C PRO A 6 13.01 3.58 -0.53
N SER A 7 14.04 2.75 -0.68
CA SER A 7 14.21 1.91 -1.88
C SER A 7 13.14 0.83 -2.00
N HIS A 8 12.54 0.44 -0.87
CA HIS A 8 11.48 -0.56 -0.80
C HIS A 8 10.31 -0.08 0.05
N TYR A 9 9.11 -0.42 -0.40
CA TYR A 9 7.85 -0.14 0.26
C TYR A 9 7.12 -1.44 0.58
N LEU A 10 6.42 -1.44 1.69
CA LEU A 10 5.45 -2.43 2.10
C LEU A 10 4.06 -1.90 1.81
N VAL A 11 3.13 -2.79 1.47
CA VAL A 11 1.71 -2.47 1.52
C VAL A 11 1.15 -3.10 2.78
N LEU A 12 0.60 -2.24 3.64
CA LEU A 12 -0.08 -2.63 4.85
C LEU A 12 -1.59 -2.52 4.65
N ILE A 13 -2.33 -3.37 5.34
CA ILE A 13 -3.79 -3.24 5.50
C ILE A 13 -4.11 -3.25 6.99
N ASN A 14 -5.12 -2.50 7.40
CA ASN A 14 -5.67 -2.58 8.76
C ASN A 14 -6.93 -3.46 8.80
N GLU A 15 -7.54 -3.57 9.99
CA GLU A 15 -8.80 -4.31 10.18
C GLU A 15 -10.00 -3.64 9.50
N GLU A 16 -9.90 -2.35 9.14
CA GLU A 16 -10.90 -1.58 8.41
C GLU A 16 -10.72 -1.66 6.88
N GLU A 17 -9.89 -2.60 6.39
CA GLU A 17 -9.59 -2.81 4.97
C GLU A 17 -8.96 -1.58 4.26
N GLN A 18 -8.30 -0.70 5.01
CA GLN A 18 -7.61 0.45 4.47
C GLN A 18 -6.16 0.09 4.13
N TYR A 19 -5.73 0.48 2.93
CA TYR A 19 -4.36 0.24 2.47
C TYR A 19 -3.45 1.43 2.78
N SER A 20 -2.22 1.14 3.19
CA SER A 20 -1.19 2.16 3.44
C SER A 20 0.17 1.72 2.88
N LEU A 21 0.87 2.64 2.22
CA LEU A 21 2.25 2.46 1.79
C LEU A 21 3.18 2.79 2.96
N TRP A 22 4.02 1.84 3.35
CA TRP A 22 4.92 1.97 4.49
C TRP A 22 6.38 1.71 4.07
N PRO A 23 7.37 2.47 4.56
CA PRO A 23 8.78 2.19 4.27
C PRO A 23 9.19 0.82 4.82
N ALA A 24 9.91 0.01 4.02
CA ALA A 24 10.37 -1.30 4.47
C ALA A 24 11.42 -1.24 5.59
N ASP A 25 12.13 -0.12 5.71
CA ASP A 25 13.12 0.13 6.77
C ASP A 25 12.50 0.47 8.14
N LEU A 26 11.19 0.74 8.20
CA LEU A 26 10.50 1.06 9.44
C LEU A 26 9.72 -0.15 9.97
N ALA A 27 9.70 -0.30 11.30
CA ALA A 27 8.86 -1.29 11.95
C ALA A 27 7.38 -1.05 11.64
N VAL A 28 6.64 -2.13 11.37
CA VAL A 28 5.20 -2.08 11.08
C VAL A 28 4.44 -1.76 12.38
N PRO A 29 3.56 -0.75 12.40
CA PRO A 29 2.77 -0.41 13.58
C PRO A 29 1.79 -1.53 13.94
N ALA A 30 1.48 -1.64 15.24
CA ALA A 30 0.48 -2.60 15.73
C ALA A 30 -0.90 -2.31 15.12
N GLY A 31 -1.67 -3.37 14.83
CA GLY A 31 -2.97 -3.27 14.16
C GLY A 31 -2.91 -3.19 12.63
N TRP A 32 -1.69 -3.10 12.06
CA TRP A 32 -1.46 -3.20 10.63
C TRP A 32 -0.83 -4.54 10.28
N ARG A 33 -1.30 -5.16 9.21
CA ARG A 33 -0.73 -6.39 8.67
C ARG A 33 -0.14 -6.14 7.29
N THR A 34 1.01 -6.74 7.03
CA THR A 34 1.67 -6.66 5.72
C THR A 34 0.94 -7.57 4.74
N VAL A 35 0.46 -7.00 3.63
CA VAL A 35 -0.19 -7.72 2.52
C VAL A 35 0.71 -7.80 1.30
N LEU A 36 1.61 -6.83 1.14
CA LEU A 36 2.73 -6.91 0.20
C LEU A 36 4.05 -6.73 0.96
N PRO A 37 4.99 -7.68 0.85
CA PRO A 37 6.34 -7.56 1.42
C PRO A 37 7.16 -6.46 0.71
N ALA A 38 8.42 -6.29 1.13
CA ALA A 38 9.27 -5.20 0.66
C ALA A 38 9.48 -5.28 -0.85
N SER A 39 8.86 -4.36 -1.57
CA SER A 39 8.83 -4.30 -3.04
C SER A 39 9.16 -2.90 -3.53
N THR A 40 9.36 -2.75 -4.83
CA THR A 40 9.52 -1.41 -5.42
C THR A 40 8.24 -0.60 -5.25
N LYS A 41 8.37 0.73 -5.32
CA LYS A 41 7.22 1.63 -5.26
C LYS A 41 6.17 1.31 -6.34
N GLU A 42 6.62 0.92 -7.54
CA GLU A 42 5.76 0.56 -8.67
C GLU A 42 4.93 -0.69 -8.37
N GLU A 43 5.55 -1.75 -7.86
CA GLU A 43 4.86 -2.98 -7.47
C GLU A 43 3.87 -2.74 -6.32
N ALA A 44 4.25 -1.91 -5.34
CA ALA A 44 3.39 -1.54 -4.23
C ALA A 44 2.16 -0.73 -4.70
N LEU A 45 2.36 0.23 -5.62
CA LEU A 45 1.27 0.97 -6.24
C LEU A 45 0.37 0.05 -7.06
N ALA A 46 0.92 -0.79 -7.92
CA ALA A 46 0.15 -1.73 -8.73
C ALA A 46 -0.67 -2.69 -7.86
N TYR A 47 -0.11 -3.17 -6.74
CA TYR A 47 -0.84 -3.99 -5.79
C TYR A 47 -2.00 -3.23 -5.16
N VAL A 48 -1.77 -2.00 -4.69
CA VAL A 48 -2.83 -1.15 -4.13
C VAL A 48 -3.90 -0.85 -5.19
N GLU A 49 -3.53 -0.52 -6.42
CA GLU A 49 -4.49 -0.27 -7.51
C GLU A 49 -5.31 -1.51 -7.87
N ALA A 50 -4.70 -2.70 -7.85
CA ALA A 50 -5.38 -3.96 -8.15
C ALA A 50 -6.31 -4.43 -7.01
N ASN A 51 -5.91 -4.23 -5.75
CA ASN A 51 -6.66 -4.71 -4.58
C ASN A 51 -7.64 -3.67 -4.03
N TRP A 52 -7.35 -2.38 -4.20
CA TRP A 52 -8.22 -1.26 -3.83
C TRP A 52 -9.14 -0.83 -4.99
N LEU A 53 -9.50 -1.78 -5.86
CA LEU A 53 -10.35 -1.58 -7.02
C LEU A 53 -11.83 -1.32 -6.66
N ASP A 54 -12.21 -1.62 -5.41
CA ASP A 54 -13.58 -1.43 -4.88
C ASP A 54 -13.82 -0.04 -4.27
N MET A 55 -12.99 0.95 -4.61
CA MET A 55 -13.29 2.38 -4.36
C MET A 55 -13.94 3.10 -5.53
N ARG A 56 -14.36 2.38 -6.58
CA ARG A 56 -15.25 2.95 -7.58
C ARG A 56 -16.70 2.81 -7.07
N PRO A 57 -17.46 3.91 -6.87
CA PRO A 57 -18.91 3.78 -6.92
C PRO A 57 -19.26 3.12 -8.26
N ALA A 58 -20.23 2.21 -8.27
CA ALA A 58 -20.61 1.36 -9.40
C ALA A 58 -21.07 2.10 -10.69
N SER A 59 -20.84 3.40 -10.82
CA SER A 59 -21.35 4.28 -11.89
C SER A 59 -20.40 4.50 -13.07
N LEU A 60 -19.24 3.84 -13.14
CA LEU A 60 -18.28 4.03 -14.25
C LEU A 60 -17.83 2.70 -14.89
N ARG A 61 -18.80 1.82 -15.16
CA ARG A 61 -18.68 0.80 -16.22
C ARG A 61 -19.35 1.36 -17.47
N SER A 62 -18.56 1.84 -18.42
CA SER A 62 -19.00 1.97 -19.82
C SER A 62 -18.63 0.71 -20.60
#